data_AF-D2VI41-F1
#
_entry.id   AF-D2VI41-F1
#
_cell.length_a   1.000
_cell.length_b   1.000
_cell.length_c   1.000
_cell.angle_alpha   90.00
_cell.angle_beta   90.00
_cell.angle_gamma   90.00
#
_symmetry.space_group_name_H-M   'P 1'
#
loop_
_entity.id
_entity.type
_entity.pdbx_description
1 polymer ?
#
loop_
_entity_poly.entity_id
_entity_poly.type
_entity_poly.pdbx_seq_one_letter_code
_entity_poly.pdbx_strand_id
1 'polypeptide(L)'
;MQSKYDTEKLIKDMVGDAKLSHFQKKEIMESYKYKSSLPSTGIAVSKQKSIDDAMLSYKLRQKEENIFPDTNRGKFTTKKKMFEESLFQKEVFRPSPTVDRDREKNILATYNEFGGRKNVPQAVLKGRIDKQIVPSNKPVVKQKSRFEEIQEEIDERVQFIEHMEKLGPMDRRQKEIILSQIDDYIRELDSLQK
;
A
#
# COMPACT_ATOMS: atom_id res chain seq x y z
N MET A 1 57.48 -8.00 31.07
CA MET A 1 56.10 -7.61 31.44
C MET A 1 55.53 -6.75 30.33
N GLN A 2 54.95 -7.39 29.31
CA GLN A 2 54.48 -6.71 28.09
C GLN A 2 53.27 -5.83 28.40
N SER A 3 53.50 -4.53 28.17
CA SER A 3 52.57 -3.46 27.81
C SER A 3 51.13 -3.57 28.33
N LYS A 4 50.83 -2.74 29.34
CA LYS A 4 49.48 -2.27 29.64
C LYS A 4 49.01 -1.40 28.46
N TYR A 5 48.66 -2.03 27.34
CA TYR A 5 47.80 -1.36 26.39
C TYR A 5 46.51 -1.05 27.14
N ASP A 6 46.16 0.24 27.19
CA ASP A 6 44.90 0.70 27.74
C ASP A 6 43.78 0.00 26.95
N THR A 7 43.22 -1.04 27.56
CA THR A 7 42.22 -1.91 26.93
C THR A 7 41.01 -1.10 26.52
N GLU A 8 40.69 -0.03 27.26
CA GLU A 8 39.58 0.87 26.94
C GLU A 8 39.87 1.63 25.64
N LYS A 9 41.10 2.15 25.51
CA LYS A 9 41.53 2.85 24.30
C LYS A 9 41.52 1.92 23.08
N LEU A 10 42.02 0.70 23.23
CA LEU A 10 42.02 -0.29 22.14
C LEU A 10 40.60 -0.64 21.69
N ILE A 11 39.68 -0.87 22.63
CA ILE A 11 38.28 -1.17 22.31
C ILE A 11 37.62 0.02 21.62
N LYS A 12 37.89 1.24 22.08
CA LYS A 12 37.35 2.46 21.48
C LYS A 12 37.82 2.66 20.04
N ASP A 13 39.11 2.41 19.77
CA ASP A 13 39.68 2.51 18.43
C ASP A 13 39.09 1.42 17.50
N MET A 14 38.98 0.17 17.98
CA MET A 14 38.35 -0.92 17.22
C MET A 14 36.88 -0.66 16.89
N VAL A 15 36.09 -0.13 17.83
CA VAL A 15 34.68 0.25 17.62
C VAL A 15 34.56 1.49 16.71
N GLY A 16 35.56 2.38 16.77
CA GLY A 16 35.69 3.54 15.88
C GLY A 16 35.84 3.12 14.42
N ASP A 17 36.78 2.21 14.16
CA ASP A 17 37.12 1.73 12.81
C ASP A 17 36.10 0.73 12.25
N ALA A 18 35.33 0.07 13.13
CA ALA A 18 34.24 -0.79 12.69
C ALA A 18 33.12 0.04 12.03
N LYS A 19 32.63 -0.43 10.87
CA LYS A 19 31.50 0.15 10.11
C LYS A 19 30.13 -0.10 10.77
N LEU A 20 30.04 0.10 12.08
CA LEU A 20 28.83 -0.07 12.89
C LEU A 20 28.02 1.22 12.96
N SER A 21 26.71 1.10 13.13
CA SER A 21 25.81 2.24 13.41
C SER A 21 26.15 2.88 14.75
N HIS A 22 25.94 4.20 14.88
CA HIS A 22 26.21 4.93 16.13
C HIS A 22 25.52 4.30 17.35
N PHE A 23 24.30 3.78 17.16
CA PHE A 23 23.55 3.08 18.21
C PHE A 23 24.25 1.80 18.66
N GLN A 24 24.78 1.01 17.72
CA GLN A 24 25.52 -0.22 18.01
C GLN A 24 26.85 0.08 18.71
N LYS A 25 27.56 1.13 18.26
CA LYS A 25 28.79 1.59 18.93
C LYS A 25 28.52 1.96 20.39
N LYS A 26 27.41 2.66 20.65
CA LYS A 26 26.98 3.03 21.99
C LYS A 26 26.67 1.80 22.85
N GLU A 27 25.90 0.85 22.33
CA GLU A 27 25.51 -0.38 23.05
C GLU A 27 26.71 -1.25 23.42
N ILE A 28 27.68 -1.39 22.51
CA ILE A 28 28.94 -2.13 22.77
C ILE A 28 29.75 -1.43 23.88
N MET A 29 29.94 -0.11 23.79
CA MET A 29 30.65 0.65 24.82
C MET A 29 29.94 0.59 26.18
N GLU A 30 28.62 0.55 26.18
CA GLU A 30 27.78 0.44 27.37
C GLU A 30 27.93 -0.94 28.03
N SER A 31 27.92 -2.02 27.23
CA SER A 31 28.16 -3.37 27.74
C SER A 31 29.55 -3.54 28.36
N TYR A 32 30.57 -2.92 27.74
CA TYR A 32 31.92 -2.90 28.29
C TYR A 32 31.97 -2.18 29.64
N LYS A 33 31.38 -0.98 29.72
CA LYS A 33 31.35 -0.18 30.95
C LYS A 33 30.67 -0.91 32.11
N TYR A 34 29.56 -1.61 31.84
CA TYR A 34 28.78 -2.33 32.85
C TYR A 34 29.21 -3.79 33.04
N LYS A 35 30.27 -4.23 32.36
CA LYS A 35 30.76 -5.62 32.36
C LYS A 35 29.63 -6.64 32.10
N SER A 36 28.65 -6.25 31.30
CA SER A 36 27.54 -7.11 30.91
C SER A 36 27.91 -7.90 29.65
N SER A 37 27.14 -8.94 29.34
CA SER A 37 27.31 -9.70 28.10
C SER A 37 27.23 -8.77 26.88
N LEU A 38 28.10 -9.01 25.89
CA LEU A 38 28.04 -8.28 24.62
C LEU A 38 26.65 -8.43 23.99
N PRO A 39 26.16 -7.41 23.27
CA PRO A 39 24.85 -7.47 22.62
C PRO A 39 24.81 -8.67 21.66
N SER A 40 23.95 -9.64 21.98
CA SER A 40 23.85 -10.94 21.28
C SER A 40 23.26 -10.83 19.86
N THR A 41 22.85 -9.64 19.43
CA THR A 41 22.11 -9.44 18.18
C THR A 41 22.95 -8.61 17.20
N GLY A 42 23.77 -9.30 16.41
CA GLY A 42 24.26 -8.75 15.15
C GLY A 42 23.06 -8.50 14.24
N ILE A 43 22.85 -7.24 13.87
CA ILE A 43 21.70 -6.75 13.09
C ILE A 43 20.40 -7.02 13.85
N ALA A 44 19.74 -5.96 14.31
CA ALA A 44 18.32 -6.04 14.57
C ALA A 44 17.61 -6.36 13.25
N VAL A 45 17.61 -7.63 12.84
CA VAL A 45 16.45 -8.17 12.11
C VAL A 45 15.32 -7.85 13.05
N SER A 46 14.44 -6.98 12.56
CA SER A 46 13.22 -6.52 13.20
C SER A 46 12.83 -7.45 14.34
N LYS A 47 12.66 -6.93 15.56
CA LYS A 47 11.81 -7.59 16.54
C LYS A 47 10.54 -7.96 15.77
N GLN A 48 10.42 -9.22 15.33
CA GLN A 48 9.21 -9.74 14.75
C GLN A 48 8.31 -9.80 15.96
N LYS A 49 7.65 -8.66 16.21
CA LYS A 49 6.46 -8.64 17.05
C LYS A 49 5.62 -9.77 16.50
N SER A 50 5.33 -10.75 17.34
CA SER A 50 4.32 -11.74 17.01
C SER A 50 3.07 -11.00 16.51
N ILE A 51 2.30 -11.64 15.63
CA ILE A 51 1.05 -11.06 15.12
C ILE A 51 0.16 -10.61 16.30
N ASP A 52 0.27 -11.29 17.44
CA ASP A 52 -0.38 -10.96 18.70
C ASP A 52 0.06 -9.60 19.27
N ASP A 53 1.36 -9.32 19.32
CA ASP A 53 1.89 -8.02 19.76
C ASP A 53 1.52 -6.88 18.79
N ALA A 54 1.45 -7.17 17.49
CA ALA A 54 0.97 -6.23 16.49
C ALA A 54 -0.52 -5.92 16.68
N MET A 55 -1.36 -6.94 16.93
CA MET A 55 -2.79 -6.77 17.23
C MET A 55 -3.05 -6.04 18.55
N LEU A 56 -2.30 -6.35 19.61
CA LEU A 56 -2.39 -5.62 20.88
C LEU A 56 -1.96 -4.16 20.71
N SER A 57 -0.89 -3.90 19.95
CA SER A 57 -0.45 -2.53 19.69
C SER A 57 -1.41 -1.75 18.80
N TYR A 58 -2.14 -2.41 17.89
CA TYR A 58 -3.17 -1.79 17.06
C TYR A 58 -4.40 -1.45 17.90
N LYS A 59 -4.83 -2.33 18.82
CA LYS A 59 -5.89 -2.04 19.79
C LYS A 59 -5.53 -0.94 20.79
N LEU A 60 -4.27 -0.87 21.23
CA LEU A 60 -3.80 0.16 22.18
C LEU A 60 -3.48 1.51 21.52
N ARG A 61 -3.19 1.54 20.21
CA ARG A 61 -2.98 2.79 19.44
C ARG A 61 -4.23 3.39 18.84
N GLN A 62 -5.40 2.77 19.02
CA GLN A 62 -6.66 3.48 18.93
C GLN A 62 -6.80 4.40 20.15
N LYS A 63 -5.91 5.39 20.24
CA LYS A 63 -6.29 6.66 20.81
C LYS A 63 -7.54 7.03 20.03
N GLU A 64 -8.68 7.19 20.70
CA GLU A 64 -9.89 7.70 20.09
C GLU A 64 -9.58 9.10 19.57
N GLU A 65 -8.98 9.16 18.38
CA GLU A 65 -8.88 10.38 17.62
C GLU A 65 -10.31 10.71 17.28
N ASN A 66 -10.80 11.77 17.91
CA ASN A 66 -12.16 12.21 17.76
C ASN A 66 -12.34 12.68 16.32
N ILE A 67 -12.77 11.78 15.43
CA ILE A 67 -12.91 12.02 13.98
C ILE A 67 -13.88 13.18 13.71
N PHE A 68 -14.67 13.57 14.70
CA PHE A 68 -15.51 14.77 14.66
C PHE A 68 -15.08 15.75 15.75
N PRO A 69 -14.27 16.78 15.41
CA PRO A 69 -13.95 17.89 16.32
C PRO A 69 -15.12 18.88 16.41
N ASP A 70 -16.36 18.41 16.28
CA ASP A 70 -17.53 19.27 16.38
C ASP A 70 -17.91 19.43 17.85
N THR A 71 -17.72 20.65 18.35
CA THR A 71 -18.04 21.06 19.72
C THR A 71 -19.55 21.12 19.98
N ASN A 72 -20.39 20.79 18.99
CA ASN A 72 -21.85 20.81 19.09
C ASN A 72 -22.51 19.41 19.19
N ARG A 73 -21.84 18.42 19.80
CA ARG A 73 -22.55 17.19 20.20
C ARG A 73 -23.59 17.52 21.27
N GLY A 74 -24.86 17.60 20.87
CA GLY A 74 -26.01 17.56 21.78
C GLY A 74 -26.73 18.87 22.07
N LYS A 75 -26.51 19.96 21.31
CA LYS A 75 -27.39 21.14 21.41
C LYS A 75 -28.61 20.91 20.52
N PHE A 76 -29.73 20.49 21.11
CA PHE A 76 -31.02 20.54 20.43
C PHE A 76 -31.28 21.98 19.98
N THR A 77 -31.52 22.19 18.68
CA THR A 77 -31.92 23.49 18.14
C THR A 77 -33.27 23.86 18.73
N THR A 78 -33.39 25.02 19.39
CA THR A 78 -34.68 25.52 19.83
C THR A 78 -35.58 25.82 18.63
N LYS A 79 -36.90 25.67 18.78
CA LYS A 79 -37.88 25.92 17.70
C LYS A 79 -37.71 27.30 17.04
N LYS A 80 -37.26 28.31 17.81
CA LYS A 80 -36.93 29.65 17.28
C LYS A 80 -35.74 29.64 16.33
N LYS A 81 -34.65 28.95 16.68
CA LYS A 81 -33.48 28.78 15.80
C LYS A 81 -33.83 28.05 14.51
N MET A 82 -34.63 26.98 14.60
CA MET A 82 -35.09 26.27 13.40
C MET A 82 -35.96 27.16 12.50
N PHE A 83 -36.78 28.03 13.08
CA PHE A 83 -37.60 28.98 12.33
C PHE A 83 -36.76 30.11 11.71
N GLU A 84 -35.79 30.65 12.45
CA GLU A 84 -34.83 31.63 11.92
C GLU A 84 -33.98 31.02 10.79
N GLU A 85 -33.47 29.80 10.94
CA GLU A 85 -32.75 29.06 9.89
C GLU A 85 -33.65 28.70 8.70
N SER A 86 -34.96 28.53 8.91
CA SER A 86 -35.96 28.29 7.85
C SER A 86 -36.28 29.55 7.05
N LEU A 87 -36.07 30.75 7.61
CA LEU A 87 -36.25 32.02 6.88
C LEU A 87 -35.09 32.30 5.92
N PHE A 88 -33.93 31.67 6.16
CA PHE A 88 -32.82 31.70 5.21
C PHE A 88 -33.00 30.57 4.19
N GLN A 89 -33.26 30.95 2.94
CA GLN A 89 -33.14 30.00 1.84
C GLN A 89 -31.69 29.48 1.81
N LYS A 90 -31.49 28.20 2.13
CA LYS A 90 -30.19 27.55 1.96
C LYS A 90 -29.77 27.74 0.51
N GLU A 91 -28.58 28.29 0.30
CA GLU A 91 -28.00 28.35 -1.04
C GLU A 91 -27.93 26.94 -1.63
N VAL A 92 -28.44 26.79 -2.85
CA VAL A 92 -28.35 25.52 -3.56
C VAL A 92 -26.88 25.22 -3.75
N PHE A 93 -26.42 24.11 -3.16
CA PHE A 93 -25.04 23.66 -3.32
C PHE A 93 -24.71 23.56 -4.82
N ARG A 94 -23.73 24.36 -5.25
CA ARG A 94 -23.15 24.29 -6.59
C ARG A 94 -21.78 23.65 -6.44
N PRO A 95 -21.61 22.37 -6.79
CA PRO A 95 -20.28 21.76 -6.77
C PRO A 95 -19.36 22.60 -7.66
N SER A 96 -18.15 22.86 -7.18
CA SER A 96 -17.13 23.50 -8.00
C SER A 96 -16.84 22.64 -9.23
N PRO A 97 -16.40 23.23 -10.36
CA PRO A 97 -15.94 22.46 -11.51
C PRO A 97 -14.94 21.41 -11.05
N THR A 98 -15.22 20.14 -11.36
CA THR A 98 -14.30 19.05 -11.03
C THR A 98 -13.02 19.26 -11.82
N VAL A 99 -11.92 19.49 -11.11
CA VAL A 99 -10.61 19.62 -11.74
C VAL A 99 -10.23 18.24 -12.29
N ASP A 100 -9.94 18.19 -13.59
CA ASP A 100 -9.40 16.99 -14.22
C ASP A 100 -8.03 16.67 -13.59
N ARG A 101 -8.01 15.60 -12.77
CA ARG A 101 -6.84 15.18 -12.01
C ARG A 101 -5.71 14.69 -12.90
N ASP A 102 -6.04 14.11 -14.05
CA ASP A 102 -5.03 13.63 -14.98
C ASP A 102 -4.36 14.80 -15.71
N ARG A 103 -5.17 15.81 -16.06
CA ARG A 103 -4.64 17.07 -16.59
C ARG A 103 -3.71 17.76 -15.60
N GLU A 104 -4.11 17.88 -14.34
CA GLU A 104 -3.30 18.49 -13.28
C GLU A 104 -2.01 17.71 -13.01
N LYS A 105 -2.10 16.38 -12.98
CA LYS A 105 -0.94 15.49 -12.85
C LYS A 105 0.07 15.69 -13.98
N ASN A 106 -0.38 15.77 -15.23
CA ASN A 106 0.49 16.00 -16.38
C ASN A 106 1.15 17.39 -16.36
N ILE A 107 0.40 18.41 -15.95
CA ILE A 107 0.91 19.77 -15.75
C ILE A 107 2.03 19.75 -14.71
N LEU A 108 1.81 19.13 -13.56
CA LEU A 108 2.78 19.05 -12.47
C LEU A 108 4.02 18.24 -12.85
N ALA A 109 3.85 17.10 -13.51
CA ALA A 109 4.96 16.29 -14.01
C ALA A 109 5.84 17.10 -14.99
N THR A 110 5.21 17.83 -15.91
CA THR A 110 5.92 18.71 -16.84
C THR A 110 6.64 19.84 -16.09
N TYR A 111 6.02 20.46 -15.08
CA TYR A 111 6.70 21.47 -14.28
C TYR A 111 7.91 20.92 -13.52
N ASN A 112 7.83 19.71 -12.98
CA ASN A 112 8.95 19.09 -12.27
C ASN A 112 10.11 18.75 -13.21
N GLU A 113 9.83 18.24 -14.41
CA GLU A 113 10.85 17.90 -15.42
C GLU A 113 11.66 19.13 -15.87
N PHE A 114 11.00 20.28 -16.02
CA PHE A 114 11.64 21.51 -16.48
C PHE A 114 12.12 22.43 -15.33
N GLY A 115 12.01 21.98 -14.07
CA GLY A 115 12.47 22.75 -12.92
C GLY A 115 11.61 23.98 -12.58
N GLY A 116 10.31 23.93 -12.90
CA GLY A 116 9.31 24.92 -12.49
C GLY A 116 8.58 25.60 -13.65
N ARG A 117 7.46 26.27 -13.34
CA ARG A 117 6.53 26.86 -14.33
C ARG A 117 7.18 27.84 -15.32
N LYS A 118 8.21 28.57 -14.86
CA LYS A 118 8.87 29.63 -15.65
C LYS A 118 9.76 29.08 -16.76
N ASN A 119 10.22 27.84 -16.62
CA ASN A 119 11.18 27.22 -17.52
C ASN A 119 10.51 26.31 -18.55
N VAL A 120 9.18 26.18 -18.49
CA VAL A 120 8.44 25.26 -19.35
C VAL A 120 7.99 25.97 -20.61
N PRO A 121 8.42 25.53 -21.80
CA PRO A 121 7.96 26.13 -23.05
C PRO A 121 6.44 25.90 -23.21
N GLN A 122 5.69 26.94 -23.59
CA GLN A 122 4.23 26.83 -23.79
C GLN A 122 3.86 25.78 -24.86
N ALA A 123 4.72 25.57 -25.85
CA ALA A 123 4.56 24.52 -26.85
C ALA A 123 4.54 23.10 -26.25
N VAL A 124 5.35 22.88 -25.20
CA VAL A 124 5.39 21.60 -24.47
C VAL A 124 4.14 21.42 -23.62
N LEU A 125 3.63 22.48 -22.99
CA LEU A 125 2.37 22.44 -22.24
C LEU A 125 1.21 22.04 -23.16
N LYS A 126 1.00 22.78 -24.25
CA LYS A 126 -0.09 22.48 -25.20
C LYS A 126 0.07 21.10 -25.81
N GLY A 127 1.29 20.76 -26.23
CA GLY A 127 1.59 19.47 -26.86
C GLY A 127 1.46 18.25 -25.95
N ARG A 128 1.55 18.37 -24.63
CA ARG A 128 1.38 17.24 -23.69
C ARG A 128 0.00 17.19 -23.05
N ILE A 129 -0.62 18.34 -22.83
CA ILE A 129 -1.94 18.47 -22.19
C ILE A 129 -3.07 18.19 -23.18
N ASP A 130 -2.96 18.69 -24.42
CA ASP A 130 -4.05 18.57 -25.41
C ASP A 130 -4.04 17.21 -26.13
N LYS A 131 -2.97 16.40 -25.97
CA LYS A 131 -2.86 15.05 -26.53
C LYS A 131 -3.71 13.99 -25.83
N GLN A 132 -4.37 14.32 -24.72
CA GLN A 132 -5.27 13.36 -24.03
C GLN A 132 -6.63 13.18 -24.71
N ILE A 133 -6.95 13.96 -25.76
CA ILE A 133 -8.11 13.70 -26.63
C ILE A 133 -7.70 12.89 -27.87
N VAL A 134 -6.74 11.97 -27.73
CA VAL A 134 -6.67 10.84 -28.66
C VAL A 134 -7.60 9.80 -28.04
N PRO A 135 -8.76 9.49 -28.65
CA PRO A 135 -9.54 8.34 -28.21
C PRO A 135 -8.58 7.17 -28.20
N SER A 136 -8.41 6.58 -27.04
CA SER A 136 -7.54 5.44 -26.80
C SER A 136 -7.84 4.41 -27.87
N ASN A 137 -7.02 4.35 -28.92
CA ASN A 137 -7.01 3.31 -29.94
C ASN A 137 -6.40 2.03 -29.35
N LYS A 138 -6.67 1.78 -28.06
CA LYS A 138 -6.60 0.43 -27.53
C LYS A 138 -7.54 -0.36 -28.41
N PRO A 139 -7.13 -1.52 -28.95
CA PRO A 139 -8.09 -2.42 -29.56
C PRO A 139 -9.20 -2.55 -28.53
N VAL A 140 -10.44 -2.28 -28.95
CA VAL A 140 -11.61 -2.69 -28.17
C VAL A 140 -11.39 -4.17 -28.00
N VAL A 141 -10.84 -4.57 -26.84
CA VAL A 141 -10.83 -5.95 -26.42
C VAL A 141 -12.32 -6.23 -26.41
N LYS A 142 -12.79 -6.96 -27.44
CA LYS A 142 -14.18 -7.39 -27.50
C LYS A 142 -14.44 -7.94 -26.11
N GLN A 143 -15.38 -7.34 -25.40
CA GLN A 143 -15.77 -7.86 -24.10
C GLN A 143 -16.18 -9.29 -24.41
N LYS A 144 -15.32 -10.25 -23.99
CA LYS A 144 -15.58 -11.65 -24.22
C LYS A 144 -16.94 -11.90 -23.57
N SER A 145 -17.79 -12.65 -24.26
CA SER A 145 -19.03 -13.05 -23.62
C SER A 145 -18.66 -13.78 -22.33
N ARG A 146 -19.41 -13.58 -21.24
CA ARG A 146 -19.17 -14.31 -19.98
C ARG A 146 -19.05 -15.82 -20.23
N PHE A 147 -19.79 -16.33 -21.22
CA PHE A 147 -19.69 -17.70 -21.71
C PHE A 147 -18.28 -18.08 -22.22
N GLU A 148 -17.68 -17.23 -23.05
CA GLU A 148 -16.35 -17.44 -23.63
C GLU A 148 -15.26 -17.37 -22.55
N GLU A 149 -15.41 -16.48 -21.56
CA GLU A 149 -14.51 -16.41 -20.40
C GLU A 149 -14.52 -17.71 -19.59
N ILE A 150 -15.71 -18.24 -19.27
CA ILE A 150 -15.84 -19.47 -18.48
C ILE A 150 -15.25 -20.68 -19.23
N GLN A 151 -15.44 -20.74 -20.54
CA GLN A 151 -14.85 -21.80 -21.36
C GLN A 151 -13.32 -21.76 -21.34
N GLU A 152 -12.73 -20.56 -21.44
CA GLU A 152 -11.29 -20.37 -21.31
C GLU A 152 -10.80 -20.76 -19.91
N GLU A 153 -11.50 -20.37 -18.85
CA GLU A 153 -11.15 -20.72 -17.48
C GLU A 153 -11.17 -22.25 -17.25
N ILE A 154 -12.14 -22.97 -17.80
CA ILE A 154 -12.18 -24.46 -17.74
C ILE A 154 -10.97 -25.06 -18.45
N ASP A 155 -10.66 -24.61 -19.67
CA ASP A 155 -9.54 -25.12 -20.45
C ASP A 155 -8.20 -24.85 -19.76
N GLU A 156 -8.01 -23.67 -19.16
CA GLU A 156 -6.83 -23.32 -18.37
C GLU A 156 -6.65 -24.25 -17.16
N ARG A 157 -7.74 -24.59 -16.46
CA ARG A 157 -7.69 -25.49 -15.29
C ARG A 157 -7.35 -26.92 -15.68
N VAL A 158 -7.88 -27.41 -16.79
CA VAL A 158 -7.54 -28.73 -17.33
C VAL A 158 -6.07 -28.78 -17.72
N GLN A 159 -5.59 -27.78 -18.46
CA GLN A 159 -4.18 -27.67 -18.85
C GLN A 159 -3.27 -27.57 -17.62
N PHE A 160 -3.71 -26.88 -16.57
CA PHE A 160 -2.96 -26.78 -15.32
C PHE A 160 -2.79 -28.17 -14.68
N ILE A 161 -3.84 -28.99 -14.59
CA ILE A 161 -3.73 -30.35 -14.05
C ILE A 161 -2.73 -31.16 -14.88
N GLU A 162 -2.84 -31.14 -16.21
CA GLU A 162 -1.92 -31.88 -17.08
C GLU A 162 -0.47 -31.42 -16.94
N HIS A 163 -0.25 -30.10 -16.87
CA HIS A 163 1.07 -29.53 -16.71
C HIS A 163 1.68 -29.91 -15.36
N MET A 164 0.89 -29.86 -14.29
CA MET A 164 1.33 -30.28 -12.95
C MET A 164 1.65 -31.78 -12.90
N GLU A 165 0.82 -32.62 -13.52
CA GLU A 165 1.06 -34.08 -13.60
C GLU A 165 2.34 -34.42 -14.39
N LYS A 166 2.69 -33.62 -15.41
CA LYS A 166 3.97 -33.76 -16.14
C LYS A 166 5.19 -33.40 -15.29
N LEU A 167 5.06 -32.41 -14.40
CA LEU A 167 6.14 -32.01 -13.48
C LEU A 167 6.29 -32.99 -12.31
N GLY A 168 5.23 -33.72 -11.95
CA GLY A 168 5.25 -34.76 -10.95
C GLY A 168 3.85 -35.10 -10.44
N PRO A 169 3.71 -36.05 -9.49
CA PRO A 169 2.42 -36.35 -8.90
C PRO A 169 1.89 -35.14 -8.13
N MET A 170 0.77 -34.58 -8.61
CA MET A 170 0.06 -33.50 -7.93
C MET A 170 -0.62 -34.04 -6.65
N ASP A 171 -0.68 -33.21 -5.60
CA ASP A 171 -1.38 -33.59 -4.36
C ASP A 171 -2.88 -33.82 -4.64
N ARG A 172 -3.43 -34.89 -4.06
CA ARG A 172 -4.84 -35.28 -4.26
C ARG A 172 -5.78 -34.17 -3.84
N ARG A 173 -5.48 -33.49 -2.73
CA ARG A 173 -6.30 -32.37 -2.23
C ARG A 173 -6.32 -31.20 -3.20
N GLN A 174 -5.18 -30.88 -3.82
CA GLN A 174 -5.10 -29.82 -4.82
C GLN A 174 -5.91 -30.21 -6.07
N LYS A 175 -5.84 -31.48 -6.48
CA LYS A 175 -6.62 -32.00 -7.61
C LYS A 175 -8.11 -31.92 -7.36
N GLU A 176 -8.57 -32.32 -6.18
CA GLU A 176 -9.98 -32.23 -5.78
C GLU A 176 -10.49 -30.79 -5.76
N ILE A 177 -9.70 -29.83 -5.27
CA ILE A 177 -10.07 -28.41 -5.28
C ILE A 177 -10.24 -27.89 -6.71
N ILE A 178 -9.32 -28.22 -7.62
CA ILE A 178 -9.38 -27.74 -9.00
C ILE A 178 -10.54 -28.40 -9.75
N LEU A 179 -10.82 -29.68 -9.50
CA LEU A 179 -11.98 -30.36 -10.06
C LEU A 179 -13.29 -29.72 -9.57
N SER A 180 -13.38 -29.36 -8.28
CA SER A 180 -14.54 -28.63 -7.76
C SER A 180 -14.72 -27.26 -8.44
N GLN A 181 -13.64 -26.55 -8.77
CA GLN A 181 -13.71 -25.28 -9.51
C GLN A 181 -14.23 -25.50 -10.94
N ILE A 182 -13.77 -26.57 -11.61
CA ILE A 182 -14.28 -26.95 -12.93
C ILE A 182 -15.79 -27.25 -12.86
N ASP A 183 -16.25 -27.98 -11.84
CA ASP A 183 -17.67 -28.27 -11.65
C ASP A 183 -18.50 -26.99 -11.40
N ASP A 184 -17.96 -26.03 -10.66
CA ASP A 184 -18.60 -24.73 -10.44
C ASP A 184 -18.74 -23.95 -11.76
N TYR A 185 -17.70 -23.93 -12.58
CA TYR A 185 -17.72 -23.29 -13.90
C TYR A 185 -18.68 -23.98 -14.88
N ILE A 186 -18.76 -25.30 -14.88
CA ILE A 186 -19.73 -26.05 -15.69
C ILE A 186 -21.17 -25.68 -15.27
N ARG A 187 -21.45 -25.58 -13.96
CA ARG A 187 -22.77 -25.15 -13.45
C ARG A 187 -23.10 -23.72 -13.85
N GLU A 188 -22.12 -22.81 -13.83
CA GLU A 188 -22.30 -21.43 -14.29
C GLU A 188 -22.60 -21.40 -15.81
N LEU A 189 -21.86 -22.18 -16.60
CA LEU A 189 -22.03 -22.30 -18.04
C LEU A 189 -23.44 -22.81 -18.40
N ASP A 190 -23.90 -23.88 -17.75
CA ASP A 190 -25.26 -24.43 -17.94
C ASP A 190 -26.36 -23.42 -17.56
N SER A 191 -26.10 -22.57 -16.55
CA SER A 191 -27.05 -21.55 -16.12
C SER A 191 -27.19 -20.42 -17.13
N LEU A 192 -26.14 -20.13 -17.90
CA LEU A 192 -26.16 -19.13 -18.98
C LEU A 192 -26.79 -19.66 -20.28
N GLN A 193 -26.94 -20.97 -20.45
CA GLN A 193 -27.57 -21.60 -21.60
C GLN A 193 -29.09 -21.79 -21.47
N LYS A 194 -29.65 -21.65 -20.25
CA LYS A 194 -31.10 -21.70 -19.98
C LYS A 194 -31.76 -20.34 -20.13
#